data_AF-A0A7X4E6B2-F1
#
_entry.id   AF-A0A7X4E6B2-F1
#
_cell.length_a   1.000
_cell.length_b   1.000
_cell.length_c   1.000
_cell.angle_alpha   90.00
_cell.angle_beta   90.00
_cell.angle_gamma   90.00
#
_symmetry.space_group_name_H-M   'P 1'
#
loop_
_entity.id
_entity.type
_entity.pdbx_description
1 polymer ?
#
loop_
_entity_poly.entity_id
_entity_poly.type
_entity_poly.pdbx_seq_one_letter_code
_entity_poly.pdbx_strand_id
1 'polypeptide(L)'
;MSVPGVIFEDLIVLGFSTDEGDRAHAGSVRAYSAITGDLVWQFNSLPRPGEMGSETWADGALERAGGANNWTGMALDAERELVFVPTGSATPDFYGASRPGDNLFANCLLALDARTGELRWYFQAVRHDLWDRDLPSPPTLVEMERSGVVIDAVAVTTKSGHLFVFDRDTGESLYDIAEVSAPPSDLPGEQASPTQPMSSVAFTRQSFETTRRSREATDFVENLIRDLDQRPWATPSVAGTLFYPAYDGGAEWGARPSTRMATDSS
;
A
#
# COMPACT_ATOMS: atom_id res chain seq x y z
N MET A 1 -3.12 6.44 17.00
CA MET A 1 -2.78 5.28 17.86
C MET A 1 -1.77 4.47 17.06
N SER A 2 -0.51 4.39 17.49
CA SER A 2 0.50 3.66 16.72
C SER A 2 0.34 2.16 16.93
N VAL A 3 0.56 1.38 15.87
CA VAL A 3 0.76 -0.07 15.98
C VAL A 3 1.96 -0.42 16.86
N PRO A 4 1.99 -1.62 17.46
CA PRO A 4 3.17 -2.10 18.17
C PRO A 4 4.36 -2.21 17.21
N GLY A 5 5.53 -1.76 17.67
CA GLY A 5 6.79 -1.97 16.97
C GLY A 5 7.22 -3.43 16.95
N VAL A 6 8.25 -3.71 16.16
CA VAL A 6 8.89 -5.03 16.10
C VAL A 6 10.20 -5.00 16.86
N ILE A 7 10.50 -6.06 17.60
CA ILE A 7 11.76 -6.20 18.32
C ILE A 7 12.64 -7.18 17.55
N PHE A 8 13.84 -6.75 17.18
CA PHE A 8 14.87 -7.59 16.57
C PHE A 8 16.16 -7.39 17.34
N GLU A 9 16.63 -8.43 18.03
CA GLU A 9 17.73 -8.33 18.99
C GLU A 9 17.50 -7.21 20.02
N ASP A 10 18.46 -6.28 20.15
CA ASP A 10 18.38 -5.10 21.02
C ASP A 10 17.79 -3.88 20.30
N LEU A 11 17.09 -4.06 19.17
CA LEU A 11 16.45 -2.98 18.41
C LEU A 11 14.93 -3.04 18.53
N ILE A 12 14.31 -1.86 18.67
CA ILE A 12 12.87 -1.65 18.47
C ILE A 12 12.65 -0.86 17.18
N VAL A 13 12.00 -1.48 16.20
CA VAL A 13 11.63 -0.88 14.91
C VAL A 13 10.21 -0.31 15.02
N LEU A 14 10.05 0.95 14.64
CA LEU A 14 8.82 1.72 14.78
C LEU A 14 8.44 2.44 13.49
N GLY A 15 7.16 2.37 13.16
CA GLY A 15 6.47 3.30 12.28
C GLY A 15 5.76 4.41 13.06
N PHE A 16 5.00 5.23 12.35
CA PHE A 16 4.11 6.24 12.94
C PHE A 16 2.97 6.57 12.00
N SER A 17 1.85 7.00 12.57
CA SER A 17 0.73 7.57 11.82
C SER A 17 0.96 9.06 11.55
N THR A 18 0.59 9.52 10.38
CA THR A 18 0.53 10.96 10.02
C THR A 18 -0.91 11.39 9.76
N ASP A 19 -1.10 12.68 9.51
CA ASP A 19 -2.33 13.19 8.89
C ASP A 19 -2.41 12.70 7.42
N GLU A 20 -3.58 12.85 6.81
CA GLU A 20 -3.90 12.50 5.41
C GLU A 20 -3.93 13.75 4.49
N GLY A 21 -3.83 14.94 5.10
CA GLY A 21 -3.88 16.24 4.43
C GLY A 21 -2.53 16.81 4.00
N ASP A 22 -2.58 18.05 3.51
CA ASP A 22 -1.45 18.85 2.99
C ASP A 22 -0.40 19.24 4.05
N ARG A 23 -0.66 18.95 5.32
CA ARG A 23 0.24 19.22 6.45
C ARG A 23 0.78 17.96 7.11
N ALA A 24 0.55 16.80 6.50
CA ALA A 24 1.08 15.56 7.03
C ALA A 24 2.61 15.61 7.12
N HIS A 25 3.15 14.97 8.15
CA HIS A 25 4.60 14.84 8.29
C HIS A 25 5.16 13.84 7.27
N ALA A 26 6.43 14.00 6.93
CA ALA A 26 7.17 13.06 6.10
C ALA A 26 7.29 11.70 6.80
N GLY A 27 6.92 10.63 6.10
CA GLY A 27 7.02 9.25 6.56
C GLY A 27 8.46 8.77 6.69
N SER A 28 8.71 7.98 7.73
CA SER A 28 9.97 7.26 7.91
C SER A 28 9.76 6.04 8.80
N VAL A 29 10.65 5.06 8.68
CA VAL A 29 10.75 3.91 9.61
C VAL A 29 12.03 4.09 10.41
N ARG A 30 11.98 3.86 11.72
CA ARG A 30 13.13 4.07 12.60
C ARG A 30 13.36 2.86 13.48
N ALA A 31 14.62 2.51 13.69
CA ALA A 31 15.01 1.61 14.76
C ALA A 31 15.75 2.36 15.85
N TYR A 32 15.41 2.03 17.09
CA TYR A 32 16.06 2.53 18.28
C TYR A 32 16.67 1.37 19.07
N SER A 33 17.74 1.63 19.82
CA SER A 33 18.21 0.67 20.82
C SER A 33 17.15 0.50 21.90
N ALA A 34 16.72 -0.73 22.15
CA ALA A 34 15.83 -1.08 23.25
C ALA A 34 16.50 -0.90 24.63
N ILE A 35 17.82 -0.77 24.67
CA ILE A 35 18.62 -0.60 25.89
C ILE A 35 18.84 0.88 26.23
N THR A 36 19.25 1.69 25.24
CA THR A 36 19.61 3.09 25.47
C THR A 36 18.56 4.10 25.00
N GLY A 37 17.69 3.70 24.07
CA GLY A 37 16.74 4.59 23.40
C GLY A 37 17.34 5.40 22.26
N ASP A 38 18.62 5.20 21.91
CA ASP A 38 19.27 5.93 20.82
C ASP A 38 18.74 5.49 19.46
N LEU A 39 18.61 6.43 18.52
CA LEU A 39 18.30 6.13 17.12
C LEU A 39 19.48 5.40 16.48
N VAL A 40 19.25 4.19 15.97
CA VAL A 40 20.26 3.35 15.33
C VAL A 40 20.24 3.53 13.81
N TRP A 41 19.06 3.45 13.20
CA TRP A 41 18.89 3.69 11.78
C TRP A 41 17.51 4.32 11.47
N GLN A 42 17.42 4.96 10.31
CA GLN A 42 16.19 5.51 9.77
C GLN A 42 16.12 5.27 8.25
N PHE A 43 14.99 4.76 7.79
CA PHE A 43 14.62 4.73 6.37
C PHE A 43 13.60 5.84 6.08
N ASN A 44 13.91 6.76 5.17
CA ASN A 44 12.99 7.81 4.74
C ASN A 44 12.06 7.25 3.65
N SER A 45 10.85 6.84 4.03
CA SER A 45 9.87 6.31 3.08
C SER A 45 9.21 7.42 2.24
N LEU A 46 9.13 8.64 2.78
CA LEU A 46 9.09 9.84 1.94
C LEU A 46 10.55 10.27 1.67
N PRO A 47 11.10 10.05 0.45
CA PRO A 47 12.51 10.27 0.19
C PRO A 47 12.87 11.75 0.25
N ARG A 48 14.13 12.05 0.61
CA ARG A 48 14.68 13.40 0.46
C ARG A 48 15.20 13.62 -0.96
N PRO A 49 15.30 14.88 -1.44
CA PRO A 49 15.92 15.16 -2.73
C PRO A 49 17.31 14.51 -2.85
N GLY A 50 17.49 13.69 -3.89
CA GLY A 50 18.73 12.96 -4.16
C GLY A 50 18.81 11.57 -3.51
N GLU A 51 17.85 11.18 -2.67
CA GLU A 51 17.69 9.80 -2.21
C GLU A 51 16.96 8.97 -3.28
N MET A 52 17.12 7.65 -3.23
CA MET A 52 16.40 6.73 -4.10
C MET A 52 14.88 6.96 -4.02
N GLY A 53 14.19 6.91 -5.16
CA GLY A 53 12.76 7.16 -5.28
C GLY A 53 12.41 8.63 -5.42
N SER A 54 13.30 9.57 -5.05
CA SER A 54 13.05 11.01 -5.22
C SER A 54 12.90 11.42 -6.69
N GLU A 55 13.48 10.66 -7.62
CA GLU A 55 13.33 10.85 -9.07
C GLU A 55 11.90 10.63 -9.59
N THR A 56 11.05 9.97 -8.80
CA THR A 56 9.64 9.73 -9.13
C THR A 56 8.72 10.88 -8.70
N TRP A 57 9.29 11.93 -8.12
CA TRP A 57 8.57 13.12 -7.67
C TRP A 57 9.00 14.31 -8.52
N ALA A 58 8.03 15.13 -8.95
CA ALA A 58 8.35 16.36 -9.65
C ALA A 58 9.16 17.34 -8.77
N ASP A 59 9.93 18.22 -9.40
CA ASP A 59 10.74 19.22 -8.70
C ASP A 59 9.90 20.05 -7.72
N GLY A 60 10.33 20.10 -6.45
CA GLY A 60 9.64 20.83 -5.37
C GLY A 60 8.42 20.11 -4.78
N ALA A 61 7.99 18.96 -5.33
CA ALA A 61 6.88 18.18 -4.77
C ALA A 61 7.18 17.69 -3.34
N LEU A 62 8.40 17.18 -3.11
CA LEU A 62 8.83 16.65 -1.81
C LEU A 62 8.86 17.70 -0.69
N GLU A 63 8.87 19.00 -1.01
CA GLU A 63 8.78 20.07 -0.01
C GLU A 63 7.37 20.24 0.57
N ARG A 64 6.36 19.73 -0.14
CA ARG A 64 4.94 19.88 0.19
C ARG A 64 4.24 18.56 0.47
N ALA A 65 4.83 17.45 0.04
CA ALA A 65 4.30 16.12 0.28
C ALA A 65 4.49 15.69 1.74
N GLY A 66 3.56 14.87 2.22
CA GLY A 66 3.67 14.13 3.45
C GLY A 66 3.24 12.67 3.26
N GLY A 67 3.00 11.96 4.35
CA GLY A 67 2.58 10.56 4.30
C GLY A 67 3.73 9.62 3.94
N ALA A 68 3.44 8.59 3.15
CA ALA A 68 4.32 7.44 2.90
C ALA A 68 4.80 6.76 4.19
N ASN A 69 4.05 6.90 5.28
CA ASN A 69 4.42 6.46 6.62
C ASN A 69 3.98 5.01 6.86
N ASN A 70 4.66 4.30 7.76
CA ASN A 70 4.16 3.01 8.24
C ASN A 70 3.21 3.26 9.43
N TRP A 71 1.91 3.24 9.18
CA TRP A 71 0.89 3.37 10.24
C TRP A 71 0.32 2.02 10.70
N THR A 72 0.60 0.95 9.97
CA THR A 72 0.15 -0.43 10.23
C THR A 72 1.29 -1.28 10.78
N GLY A 73 0.99 -2.50 11.25
CA GLY A 73 2.03 -3.37 11.80
C GLY A 73 3.01 -3.86 10.74
N MET A 74 4.15 -4.36 11.19
CA MET A 74 5.20 -4.92 10.34
C MET A 74 5.33 -6.42 10.58
N ALA A 75 6.01 -7.13 9.69
CA ALA A 75 6.38 -8.53 9.87
C ALA A 75 7.90 -8.68 9.93
N LEU A 76 8.42 -9.48 10.87
CA LEU A 76 9.84 -9.74 11.02
C LEU A 76 10.13 -11.21 10.71
N ASP A 77 11.04 -11.44 9.77
CA ASP A 77 11.72 -12.72 9.58
C ASP A 77 13.11 -12.61 10.23
N ALA A 78 13.20 -13.08 11.47
CA ALA A 78 14.42 -12.95 12.26
C ALA A 78 15.56 -13.83 11.73
N GLU A 79 15.26 -14.93 11.02
CA GLU A 79 16.28 -15.81 10.44
C GLU A 79 16.96 -15.15 9.24
N ARG A 80 16.18 -14.38 8.46
CA ARG A 80 16.68 -13.61 7.32
C ARG A 80 17.17 -12.20 7.68
N GLU A 81 16.95 -11.78 8.92
CA GLU A 81 17.15 -10.41 9.38
C GLU A 81 16.37 -9.38 8.53
N LEU A 82 15.15 -9.72 8.12
CA LEU A 82 14.30 -8.86 7.28
C LEU A 82 13.07 -8.39 8.04
N VAL A 83 12.79 -7.08 7.96
CA VAL A 83 11.52 -6.49 8.38
C VAL A 83 10.74 -6.02 7.15
N PHE A 84 9.51 -6.53 7.02
CA PHE A 84 8.58 -6.18 5.97
C PHE A 84 7.67 -5.06 6.45
N VAL A 85 7.74 -3.92 5.75
CA VAL A 85 7.10 -2.67 6.16
C VAL A 85 6.14 -2.20 5.08
N PRO A 86 4.82 -2.25 5.32
CA PRO A 86 3.84 -1.58 4.47
C PRO A 86 3.86 -0.07 4.71
N THR A 87 3.82 0.73 3.65
CA THR A 87 3.73 2.19 3.72
C THR A 87 2.37 2.71 3.25
N GLY A 88 2.00 3.84 3.83
CA GLY A 88 0.78 4.58 3.55
C GLY A 88 0.81 5.37 2.25
N SER A 89 -0.31 6.05 1.98
CA SER A 89 -0.49 6.97 0.85
C SER A 89 0.45 8.18 0.95
N ALA A 90 0.79 8.77 -0.20
CA ALA A 90 1.39 10.11 -0.23
C ALA A 90 0.27 11.15 -0.08
N THR A 91 0.49 12.17 0.74
CA THR A 91 -0.55 13.17 1.00
C THR A 91 -0.36 14.43 0.15
N PRO A 92 -1.44 15.15 -0.19
CA PRO A 92 -2.84 14.94 0.21
C PRO A 92 -3.50 13.76 -0.52
N ASP A 93 -4.31 12.94 0.14
CA ASP A 93 -4.75 11.64 -0.39
C ASP A 93 -5.57 11.68 -1.68
N PHE A 94 -6.57 12.56 -1.77
CA PHE A 94 -7.54 12.58 -2.89
C PHE A 94 -7.26 13.64 -3.95
N TYR A 95 -6.13 14.36 -3.84
CA TYR A 95 -5.71 15.39 -4.78
C TYR A 95 -4.18 15.58 -4.74
N GLY A 96 -3.51 14.98 -5.71
CA GLY A 96 -2.07 14.91 -5.91
C GLY A 96 -1.45 16.01 -6.76
N ALA A 97 -2.18 17.07 -7.13
CA ALA A 97 -1.64 18.18 -7.93
C ALA A 97 -0.39 18.87 -7.34
N SER A 98 -0.18 18.79 -6.01
CA SER A 98 1.04 19.27 -5.35
C SER A 98 2.19 18.27 -5.32
N ARG A 99 1.94 17.02 -5.69
CA ARG A 99 2.88 15.89 -5.71
C ARG A 99 2.86 15.09 -7.03
N PRO A 100 3.03 15.72 -8.21
CA PRO A 100 3.05 14.96 -9.46
C PRO A 100 4.16 13.89 -9.48
N GLY A 101 3.85 12.74 -10.11
CA GLY A 101 4.75 11.60 -10.26
C GLY A 101 4.30 10.37 -9.45
N ASP A 102 4.97 9.24 -9.61
CA ASP A 102 4.55 7.94 -9.05
C ASP A 102 4.59 7.88 -7.51
N ASN A 103 5.28 8.84 -6.89
CA ASN A 103 5.34 9.03 -5.44
C ASN A 103 6.02 7.90 -4.65
N LEU A 104 7.12 7.34 -5.15
CA LEU A 104 7.85 6.28 -4.43
C LEU A 104 8.48 6.83 -3.13
N PHE A 105 8.36 6.24 -1.94
CA PHE A 105 7.87 4.91 -1.55
C PHE A 105 6.48 4.91 -0.88
N ALA A 106 5.53 5.69 -1.37
CA ALA A 106 4.14 5.56 -0.93
C ALA A 106 3.50 4.28 -1.48
N ASN A 107 2.57 3.70 -0.71
CA ASN A 107 1.82 2.47 -1.06
C ASN A 107 2.73 1.26 -1.36
N CYS A 108 3.84 1.15 -0.64
CA CYS A 108 4.85 0.12 -0.87
C CYS A 108 4.83 -0.96 0.20
N LEU A 109 5.13 -2.20 -0.20
CA LEU A 109 5.73 -3.18 0.69
C LEU A 109 7.25 -3.05 0.57
N LEU A 110 7.91 -2.69 1.67
CA LEU A 110 9.36 -2.60 1.76
C LEU A 110 9.90 -3.85 2.46
N ALA A 111 11.00 -4.43 1.97
CA ALA A 111 11.81 -5.37 2.72
C ALA A 111 13.11 -4.67 3.14
N LEU A 112 13.22 -4.37 4.43
CA LEU A 112 14.39 -3.71 5.01
C LEU A 112 15.22 -4.72 5.78
N ASP A 113 16.54 -4.57 5.72
CA ASP A 113 17.44 -5.21 6.66
C ASP A 113 17.14 -4.71 8.08
N ALA A 114 16.80 -5.60 9.00
CA ALA A 114 16.31 -5.25 10.33
C ALA A 114 17.40 -4.58 11.20
N ARG A 115 18.67 -4.85 10.91
CA ARG A 115 19.82 -4.35 11.68
C ARG A 115 20.28 -2.97 11.20
N THR A 116 20.18 -2.70 9.90
CA THR A 116 20.77 -1.51 9.26
C THR A 116 19.74 -0.56 8.64
N GLY A 117 18.52 -1.04 8.36
CA GLY A 117 17.50 -0.30 7.64
C GLY A 117 17.74 -0.22 6.13
N GLU A 118 18.73 -0.93 5.58
CA GLU A 118 19.01 -0.96 4.15
C GLU A 118 17.86 -1.62 3.38
N LEU A 119 17.42 -1.00 2.28
CA LEU A 119 16.37 -1.58 1.43
C LEU A 119 16.92 -2.75 0.62
N ARG A 120 16.28 -3.91 0.74
CA ARG A 120 16.62 -5.13 0.00
C ARG A 120 15.82 -5.23 -1.29
N TRP A 121 14.52 -4.99 -1.19
CA TRP A 121 13.61 -4.88 -2.33
C TRP A 121 12.35 -4.13 -1.90
N TYR A 122 11.57 -3.67 -2.87
CA TYR A 122 10.26 -3.09 -2.63
C TYR A 122 9.28 -3.47 -3.74
N PHE A 123 7.99 -3.37 -3.43
CA PHE A 123 6.90 -3.39 -4.41
C PHE A 123 5.95 -2.22 -4.15
N GLN A 124 5.61 -1.44 -5.17
CA GLN A 124 4.63 -0.35 -5.08
C GLN A 124 3.28 -0.81 -5.60
N ALA A 125 2.27 -0.86 -4.73
CA ALA A 125 0.92 -1.35 -5.05
C ALA A 125 0.04 -0.30 -5.73
N VAL A 126 0.29 0.99 -5.49
CA VAL A 126 -0.46 2.10 -6.11
C VAL A 126 0.51 3.23 -6.44
N ARG A 127 0.54 3.61 -7.72
CA ARG A 127 1.33 4.77 -8.20
C ARG A 127 0.46 6.01 -8.16
N HIS A 128 1.03 7.13 -7.72
CA HIS A 128 0.32 8.41 -7.67
C HIS A 128 -1.11 8.27 -7.12
N ASP A 129 -1.21 7.78 -5.88
CA ASP A 129 -2.51 7.41 -5.32
C ASP A 129 -3.44 8.63 -5.20
N LEU A 130 -4.70 8.47 -5.57
CA LEU A 130 -5.76 9.47 -5.50
C LEU A 130 -7.01 8.92 -4.78
N TRP A 131 -6.87 7.78 -4.12
CA TRP A 131 -7.97 6.96 -3.64
C TRP A 131 -7.81 6.52 -2.20
N ASP A 132 -6.70 6.87 -1.54
CA ASP A 132 -6.31 6.31 -0.26
C ASP A 132 -6.36 4.76 -0.29
N ARG A 133 -5.56 4.17 -1.16
CA ARG A 133 -5.51 2.72 -1.43
C ARG A 133 -4.22 2.07 -0.94
N ASP A 134 -3.67 2.62 0.12
CA ASP A 134 -2.48 2.09 0.76
C ASP A 134 -2.66 0.69 1.36
N LEU A 135 -1.59 0.20 1.99
CA LEU A 135 -1.51 -1.15 2.56
C LEU A 135 -1.96 -1.11 4.03
N PRO A 136 -3.21 -1.51 4.36
CA PRO A 136 -3.85 -1.18 5.63
C PRO A 136 -3.62 -2.24 6.72
N SER A 137 -2.79 -3.24 6.44
CA SER A 137 -2.64 -4.41 7.31
C SER A 137 -1.19 -4.88 7.41
N PRO A 138 -0.79 -5.45 8.55
CA PRO A 138 0.51 -6.11 8.67
C PRO A 138 0.71 -7.19 7.61
N PRO A 139 1.90 -7.30 7.00
CA PRO A 139 2.21 -8.42 6.12
C PRO A 139 2.16 -9.75 6.89
N THR A 140 1.86 -10.84 6.19
CA THR A 140 1.87 -12.19 6.77
C THR A 140 2.99 -13.01 6.17
N LEU A 141 3.85 -13.57 7.02
CA LEU A 141 4.85 -14.56 6.60
C LEU A 141 4.18 -15.93 6.45
N VAL A 142 4.28 -16.51 5.26
CA VAL A 142 3.69 -17.81 4.93
C VAL A 142 4.70 -18.70 4.22
N GLU A 143 4.55 -20.01 4.36
CA GLU A 143 5.23 -21.01 3.53
C GLU A 143 4.25 -21.43 2.42
N MET A 144 4.68 -21.46 1.16
CA MET A 144 3.86 -21.90 0.03
C MET A 144 4.54 -23.02 -0.73
N GLU A 145 3.82 -24.10 -1.02
CA GLU A 145 4.33 -25.17 -1.88
C GLU A 145 3.94 -24.91 -3.33
N ARG A 146 4.91 -24.89 -4.25
CA ARG A 146 4.69 -24.82 -5.70
C ARG A 146 5.57 -25.83 -6.42
N SER A 147 4.94 -26.71 -7.19
CA SER A 147 5.64 -27.74 -7.98
C SER A 147 6.63 -28.57 -7.15
N GLY A 148 6.30 -28.86 -5.89
CA GLY A 148 7.14 -29.61 -4.94
C GLY A 148 8.27 -28.81 -4.30
N VAL A 149 8.34 -27.49 -4.50
CA VAL A 149 9.28 -26.58 -3.84
C VAL A 149 8.52 -25.74 -2.82
N VAL A 150 9.01 -25.71 -1.59
CA VAL A 150 8.51 -24.80 -0.54
C VAL A 150 9.20 -23.45 -0.70
N ILE A 151 8.41 -22.39 -0.78
CA ILE A 151 8.83 -21.00 -0.93
C ILE A 151 8.42 -20.24 0.33
N ASP A 152 9.39 -19.57 0.95
CA ASP A 152 9.14 -18.62 2.03
C ASP A 152 8.63 -17.31 1.45
N ALA A 153 7.35 -17.03 1.66
CA ALA A 153 6.68 -15.91 1.07
C ALA A 153 6.18 -14.89 2.12
N VAL A 154 6.02 -13.65 1.67
CA VAL A 154 5.33 -12.59 2.40
C VAL A 154 4.10 -12.17 1.61
N ALA A 155 2.95 -12.17 2.29
CA ALA A 155 1.67 -11.80 1.72
C ALA A 155 1.19 -10.47 2.30
N VAL A 156 0.69 -9.57 1.45
CA VAL A 156 0.09 -8.30 1.87
C VAL A 156 -1.24 -8.09 1.17
N THR A 157 -2.23 -7.62 1.91
CA THR A 157 -3.56 -7.27 1.40
C THR A 157 -3.69 -5.76 1.24
N THR A 158 -4.53 -5.32 0.30
CA THR A 158 -4.76 -3.90 0.02
C THR A 158 -6.18 -3.44 0.35
N LYS A 159 -6.35 -2.13 0.53
CA LYS A 159 -7.66 -1.45 0.58
C LYS A 159 -8.51 -1.69 -0.66
N SER A 160 -7.88 -1.91 -1.82
CA SER A 160 -8.56 -2.29 -3.07
C SER A 160 -8.98 -3.76 -3.14
N GLY A 161 -8.72 -4.57 -2.11
CA GLY A 161 -9.19 -5.94 -2.02
C GLY A 161 -8.38 -6.96 -2.82
N HIS A 162 -7.12 -6.64 -3.09
CA HIS A 162 -6.16 -7.51 -3.78
C HIS A 162 -5.17 -8.12 -2.79
N LEU A 163 -4.72 -9.33 -3.09
CA LEU A 163 -3.65 -10.01 -2.38
C LEU A 163 -2.39 -10.00 -3.25
N PHE A 164 -1.29 -9.50 -2.70
CA PHE A 164 0.03 -9.61 -3.29
C PHE A 164 0.88 -10.56 -2.46
N VAL A 165 1.63 -11.43 -3.12
CA VAL A 165 2.48 -12.43 -2.45
C VAL A 165 3.82 -12.49 -3.14
N PHE A 166 4.89 -12.32 -2.37
CA PHE A 166 6.26 -12.24 -2.86
C PHE A 166 7.14 -13.26 -2.17
N ASP A 167 8.14 -13.77 -2.88
CA ASP A 167 9.29 -14.42 -2.25
C ASP A 167 10.00 -13.42 -1.29
N ARG A 168 10.30 -13.86 -0.07
CA ARG A 168 10.87 -12.99 0.97
C ARG A 168 12.27 -12.48 0.64
N ASP A 169 13.06 -13.26 -0.07
CA ASP A 169 14.47 -12.96 -0.35
C ASP A 169 14.62 -12.08 -1.60
N THR A 170 13.83 -12.35 -2.63
CA THR A 170 13.97 -11.70 -3.95
C THR A 170 12.94 -10.61 -4.23
N GLY A 171 11.78 -10.64 -3.56
CA GLY A 171 10.65 -9.78 -3.91
C GLY A 171 9.94 -10.20 -5.21
N GLU A 172 10.27 -11.37 -5.78
CA GLU A 172 9.59 -11.89 -6.96
C GLU A 172 8.13 -12.23 -6.63
N SER A 173 7.19 -11.75 -7.45
CA SER A 173 5.77 -12.03 -7.24
C SER A 173 5.46 -13.49 -7.55
N LEU A 174 4.74 -14.13 -6.63
CA LEU A 174 4.25 -15.50 -6.83
C LEU A 174 2.94 -15.54 -7.64
N TYR A 175 2.27 -14.40 -7.84
CA TYR A 175 1.08 -14.32 -8.67
C TYR A 175 1.28 -13.29 -9.79
N ASP A 176 0.57 -13.45 -10.89
CA ASP A 176 0.65 -12.49 -11.99
C ASP A 176 0.19 -11.11 -11.50
N ILE A 177 0.98 -10.09 -11.81
CA ILE A 177 0.66 -8.68 -11.60
C ILE A 177 0.60 -8.03 -12.98
N ALA A 178 -0.60 -7.62 -13.39
CA ALA A 178 -0.83 -6.96 -14.67
C ALA A 178 -0.80 -5.44 -14.51
N GLU A 179 -0.25 -4.74 -15.50
CA GLU A 179 -0.42 -3.29 -15.64
C GLU A 179 -1.78 -3.01 -16.28
N VAL A 180 -2.69 -2.39 -15.53
CA VAL A 180 -4.02 -1.99 -16.02
C VAL A 180 -4.06 -0.50 -16.29
N SER A 181 -4.75 -0.09 -17.35
CA SER A 181 -4.92 1.32 -17.68
C SER A 181 -5.77 2.03 -16.63
N ALA A 182 -5.33 3.20 -16.19
CA ALA A 182 -6.07 4.11 -15.33
C ALA A 182 -6.45 5.38 -16.12
N PRO A 183 -7.71 5.86 -16.01
CA PRO A 183 -8.13 7.12 -16.61
C PRO A 183 -7.31 8.32 -16.12
N PRO A 184 -7.08 9.34 -16.98
CA PRO A 184 -6.48 10.60 -16.54
C PRO A 184 -7.45 11.38 -15.65
N SER A 185 -6.91 12.29 -14.83
CA SER A 185 -7.72 13.24 -14.06
C SER A 185 -8.13 14.46 -14.89
N ASP A 186 -9.30 15.00 -14.59
CA ASP A 186 -9.81 16.28 -15.10
C ASP A 186 -9.64 17.43 -14.10
N LEU A 187 -9.09 17.15 -12.90
CA LEU A 187 -8.87 18.15 -11.87
C LEU A 187 -7.68 19.07 -12.22
N PRO A 188 -7.74 20.38 -11.92
CA PRO A 188 -6.72 21.33 -12.34
C PRO A 188 -5.31 21.02 -11.83
N GLY A 189 -4.37 20.70 -12.73
CA GLY A 189 -2.97 20.44 -12.36
C GLY A 189 -2.72 19.03 -11.79
N GLU A 190 -3.76 18.19 -11.70
CA GLU A 190 -3.63 16.80 -11.34
C GLU A 190 -2.99 15.98 -12.46
N GLN A 191 -2.11 15.04 -12.10
CA GLN A 191 -1.37 14.19 -13.05
C GLN A 191 -1.40 12.73 -12.60
N ALA A 192 -2.57 12.10 -12.78
CA ALA A 192 -2.78 10.70 -12.47
C ALA A 192 -1.83 9.78 -13.26
N SER A 193 -1.36 8.71 -12.60
CA SER A 193 -0.60 7.65 -13.27
C SER A 193 -1.43 6.99 -14.39
N PRO A 194 -0.87 6.73 -15.57
CA PRO A 194 -1.59 6.12 -16.69
C PRO A 194 -1.87 4.62 -16.48
N THR A 195 -1.13 3.96 -15.59
CA THR A 195 -1.32 2.54 -15.26
C THR A 195 -1.19 2.26 -13.77
N GLN A 196 -1.81 1.17 -13.33
CA GLN A 196 -1.72 0.65 -11.97
C GLN A 196 -1.36 -0.84 -12.01
N PRO A 197 -0.53 -1.32 -11.06
CA PRO A 197 -0.30 -2.75 -10.92
C PRO A 197 -1.52 -3.40 -10.28
N MET A 198 -1.96 -4.53 -10.83
CA MET A 198 -3.14 -5.25 -10.36
C MET A 198 -2.83 -6.74 -10.23
N SER A 199 -2.96 -7.26 -9.02
CA SER A 199 -2.81 -8.69 -8.76
C SER A 199 -3.91 -9.49 -9.45
N SER A 200 -3.55 -10.67 -9.97
CA SER A 200 -4.50 -11.69 -10.41
C SER A 200 -5.34 -12.27 -9.27
N VAL A 201 -4.97 -12.02 -8.01
CA VAL A 201 -5.70 -12.49 -6.82
C VAL A 201 -6.46 -11.34 -6.17
N ALA A 202 -7.79 -11.40 -6.27
CA ALA A 202 -8.71 -10.54 -5.53
C ALA A 202 -9.52 -11.38 -4.51
N PHE A 203 -9.66 -10.88 -3.29
CA PHE A 203 -10.45 -11.55 -2.23
C PHE A 203 -11.77 -10.82 -1.93
N THR A 204 -12.01 -9.68 -2.57
CA THR A 204 -13.30 -8.99 -2.57
C THR A 204 -13.82 -8.82 -3.99
N ARG A 205 -15.11 -8.44 -4.10
CA ARG A 205 -15.71 -8.10 -5.40
C ARG A 205 -14.99 -6.88 -5.98
N GLN A 206 -14.64 -6.95 -7.26
CA GLN A 206 -13.96 -5.87 -7.98
C GLN A 206 -14.88 -5.04 -8.87
N SER A 207 -16.18 -5.35 -8.87
CA SER A 207 -17.21 -4.59 -9.58
C SER A 207 -18.41 -4.34 -8.69
N PHE A 208 -19.02 -3.17 -8.86
CA PHE A 208 -20.23 -2.80 -8.13
C PHE A 208 -21.43 -3.60 -8.63
N GLU A 209 -22.17 -4.23 -7.71
CA GLU A 209 -23.42 -4.93 -8.00
C GLU A 209 -24.60 -4.19 -7.38
N THR A 210 -25.54 -3.76 -8.22
CA THR A 210 -26.77 -3.11 -7.76
C THR A 210 -27.65 -4.04 -6.92
N THR A 211 -28.38 -3.47 -5.96
CA THR A 211 -29.33 -4.20 -5.13
C THR A 211 -30.44 -4.87 -5.97
N ARG A 212 -30.86 -6.06 -5.55
CA ARG A 212 -31.97 -6.84 -6.16
C ARG A 212 -33.16 -6.99 -5.21
N ARG A 213 -33.23 -6.17 -4.15
CA ARG A 213 -34.25 -6.29 -3.09
C ARG A 213 -35.66 -5.97 -3.59
N SER A 214 -35.81 -4.92 -4.39
CA SER A 214 -37.04 -4.53 -5.06
C SER A 214 -36.69 -3.71 -6.31
N ARG A 215 -37.62 -3.65 -7.27
CA ARG A 215 -37.44 -2.83 -8.48
C ARG A 215 -37.23 -1.35 -8.14
N GLU A 216 -37.99 -0.83 -7.18
CA GLU A 216 -37.84 0.55 -6.70
C GLU A 216 -36.42 0.82 -6.15
N ALA A 217 -35.87 -0.11 -5.38
CA ALA A 217 -34.51 0.03 -4.85
C ALA A 217 -33.44 -0.07 -5.94
N THR A 218 -33.64 -0.94 -6.92
CA THR A 218 -32.77 -1.04 -8.11
C THR A 218 -32.80 0.28 -8.89
N ASP A 219 -33.99 0.76 -9.27
CA ASP A 219 -34.17 2.00 -10.04
C ASP A 219 -33.57 3.20 -9.30
N PHE A 220 -33.75 3.28 -7.97
CA PHE A 220 -33.15 4.35 -7.15
C PHE A 220 -31.62 4.36 -7.21
N VAL A 221 -30.97 3.20 -7.01
CA VAL A 221 -29.50 3.10 -7.03
C VAL A 221 -28.95 3.37 -8.43
N GLU A 222 -29.57 2.80 -9.47
CA GLU A 222 -29.17 3.05 -10.86
C GLU A 222 -29.29 4.53 -11.23
N ASN A 223 -30.33 5.22 -10.74
CA ASN A 223 -30.48 6.66 -10.92
C ASN A 223 -29.38 7.46 -10.21
N LEU A 224 -29.00 7.05 -9.00
CA LEU A 224 -27.99 7.74 -8.19
C LEU A 224 -26.59 7.66 -8.81
N ILE A 225 -26.20 6.50 -9.35
CA ILE A 225 -24.86 6.29 -9.89
C ILE A 225 -24.74 6.57 -11.39
N ARG A 226 -25.85 6.90 -12.06
CA ARG A 226 -25.96 7.02 -13.51
C ARG A 226 -24.89 7.91 -14.13
N ASP A 227 -24.68 9.08 -13.51
CA ASP A 227 -23.83 10.13 -14.05
C ASP A 227 -22.41 10.10 -13.46
N LEU A 228 -22.14 9.16 -12.55
CA LEU A 228 -20.81 8.96 -11.98
C LEU A 228 -19.91 8.23 -12.96
N ASP A 229 -18.61 8.54 -12.96
CA ASP A 229 -17.64 7.69 -13.64
C ASP A 229 -17.50 6.36 -12.88
N GLN A 230 -17.79 5.25 -13.56
CA GLN A 230 -17.76 3.90 -12.99
C GLN A 230 -16.60 3.06 -13.52
N ARG A 231 -15.69 3.66 -14.29
CA ARG A 231 -14.52 2.94 -14.81
C ARG A 231 -13.60 2.50 -13.65
N PRO A 232 -12.95 1.32 -13.74
CA PRO A 232 -11.90 0.97 -12.80
C PRO A 232 -10.84 2.08 -12.75
N TRP A 233 -10.40 2.43 -11.53
CA TRP A 233 -9.45 3.52 -11.30
C TRP A 233 -9.88 4.89 -11.83
N ALA A 234 -11.19 5.12 -12.00
CA ALA A 234 -11.67 6.47 -12.25
C ALA A 234 -11.18 7.41 -11.14
N THR A 235 -10.57 8.52 -11.55
CA THR A 235 -10.00 9.50 -10.62
C THR A 235 -11.11 10.29 -9.92
N PRO A 236 -10.84 10.93 -8.78
CA PRO A 236 -11.72 11.97 -8.25
C PRO A 236 -12.02 13.03 -9.33
N SER A 237 -13.28 13.46 -9.41
CA SER A 237 -13.75 14.46 -10.37
C SER A 237 -14.87 15.31 -9.74
N VAL A 238 -15.13 16.49 -10.31
CA VAL A 238 -16.23 17.36 -9.88
C VAL A 238 -17.60 16.80 -10.27
N ALA A 239 -17.66 16.00 -11.35
CA ALA A 239 -18.87 15.29 -11.78
C ALA A 239 -19.23 14.12 -10.87
N GLY A 240 -18.26 13.61 -10.11
CA GLY A 240 -18.40 12.48 -9.21
C GLY A 240 -17.97 11.16 -9.84
N THR A 241 -17.49 10.27 -8.98
CA THR A 241 -16.91 8.98 -9.37
C THR A 241 -17.45 7.90 -8.46
N LEU A 242 -17.85 6.76 -9.03
CA LEU A 242 -18.21 5.59 -8.26
C LEU A 242 -16.93 4.87 -7.84
N PHE A 243 -16.53 5.13 -6.62
CA PHE A 243 -15.33 4.54 -6.06
C PHE A 243 -15.60 3.12 -5.54
N TYR A 244 -15.17 2.09 -6.29
CA TYR A 244 -15.36 0.69 -5.93
C TYR A 244 -14.14 -0.20 -6.30
N PRO A 245 -13.72 -1.12 -5.41
CA PRO A 245 -13.96 -1.10 -3.97
C PRO A 245 -13.59 0.28 -3.39
N ALA A 246 -14.33 0.72 -2.37
CA ALA A 246 -14.05 1.97 -1.67
C ALA A 246 -12.71 1.88 -0.91
N TYR A 247 -12.26 2.96 -0.26
CA TYR A 247 -10.98 2.99 0.46
C TYR A 247 -11.02 2.02 1.64
N ASP A 248 -12.20 1.77 2.23
CA ASP A 248 -12.44 0.69 3.21
C ASP A 248 -13.07 -0.58 2.60
N GLY A 249 -12.99 -0.76 1.27
CA GLY A 249 -13.74 -1.79 0.53
C GLY A 249 -13.10 -3.18 0.53
N GLY A 250 -11.81 -3.26 0.86
CA GLY A 250 -10.97 -4.45 0.79
C GLY A 250 -10.57 -4.97 2.16
N ALA A 251 -9.27 -5.16 2.37
CA ALA A 251 -8.75 -5.40 3.70
C ALA A 251 -8.75 -4.08 4.46
N GLU A 252 -8.97 -4.18 5.76
CA GLU A 252 -8.73 -3.11 6.71
C GLU A 252 -8.14 -3.69 7.99
N TRP A 253 -7.70 -2.84 8.92
CA TRP A 253 -7.14 -3.19 10.24
C TRP A 253 -7.50 -4.60 10.74
N GLY A 254 -6.52 -5.53 10.77
CA GLY A 254 -6.70 -6.83 11.44
C GLY A 254 -6.03 -8.07 10.87
N ALA A 255 -5.00 -7.99 10.02
CA ALA A 255 -4.26 -9.19 9.62
C ALA A 255 -3.54 -9.82 10.84
N ARG A 256 -3.73 -11.14 11.03
CA ARG A 256 -3.15 -11.90 12.14
C ARG A 256 -1.71 -12.35 11.79
N PRO A 257 -0.76 -12.34 12.74
CA PRO A 257 0.57 -12.87 12.48
C PRO A 257 0.53 -14.40 12.36
N SER A 258 1.05 -14.90 11.24
CA SER A 258 1.36 -16.29 10.90
C SER A 258 0.19 -17.28 10.89
N THR A 259 -0.05 -17.93 9.76
CA THR A 259 -0.87 -19.14 9.65
C THR A 259 -0.27 -20.02 8.57
N ARG A 260 0.05 -21.28 8.92
CA ARG A 260 0.36 -22.30 7.92
C ARG A 260 -0.89 -22.54 7.08
N MET A 261 -0.88 -22.12 5.83
CA MET A 261 -1.94 -22.47 4.88
C MET A 261 -1.55 -23.78 4.21
N ALA A 262 -2.20 -24.88 4.61
CA ALA A 262 -2.14 -26.13 3.87
C ALA A 262 -3.04 -25.98 2.63
N THR A 263 -2.47 -25.94 1.44
CA THR A 263 -3.23 -26.05 0.20
C THR A 263 -3.36 -27.52 -0.16
N ASP A 264 -4.52 -28.13 0.13
CA ASP A 264 -4.93 -29.38 -0.50
C ASP A 264 -5.40 -29.04 -1.92
N SER A 265 -4.62 -29.39 -2.94
CA SER A 265 -5.03 -29.32 -4.33
C SER A 265 -5.62 -30.66 -4.76
N SER A 266 -6.89 -30.64 -5.16
CA SER A 266 -7.52 -31.65 -6.04
C SER A 266 -7.68 -31.08 -7.44
#